data_AF-A0A1U0U6D2-F1
#
_entry.id   AF-A0A1U0U6D2-F1
#
_cell.length_a   1.000
_cell.length_b   1.000
_cell.length_c   1.000
_cell.angle_alpha   90.00
_cell.angle_beta   90.00
_cell.angle_gamma   90.00
#
_symmetry.space_group_name_H-M   'P 1'
#
loop_
_entity.id
_entity.type
_entity.pdbx_description
1 polymer ?
#
loop_
_entity_poly.entity_id
_entity_poly.type
_entity_poly.pdbx_seq_one_letter_code
_entity_poly.pdbx_strand_id
1 'polypeptide(L)'
;MTAVLEPETETRHEGLIGVQRPRIEHFPAYFTTLGDDAIDLCNQFGLDLLPWQELLVRQSLGQKGSSTGDSEIDKFTSGITWQWCASTCCLIAPRQNGKNVCVYARQLAGLYLLGERIMHSAHEFDTAKDAHRELTAIIAGDEDLEDECKLPHKIGAAELSVVHKESGGFIHYVARGKNAKRGRTRVDLMILDEAFALDNDMMGSLSPLQQASKNPQTWLTTSAGTDDSDVLKRMREYGMTLAGLRDAA
;
A
#
# COMPACT_ATOMS: atom_id res chain seq x y z
N MET A 1 -24.74 -25.73 -34.63
CA MET A 1 -24.71 -24.73 -33.54
C MET A 1 -23.24 -24.52 -33.22
N THR A 2 -22.62 -23.60 -33.94
CA THR A 2 -21.18 -23.36 -33.87
C THR A 2 -20.93 -22.49 -32.65
N ALA A 3 -20.26 -23.03 -31.64
CA ALA A 3 -19.80 -22.24 -30.50
C ALA A 3 -18.85 -21.17 -31.03
N VAL A 4 -19.29 -19.91 -30.96
CA VAL A 4 -18.42 -18.76 -31.11
C VAL A 4 -17.61 -18.73 -29.83
N LEU A 5 -16.35 -19.15 -29.91
CA LEU A 5 -15.38 -18.87 -28.87
C LEU A 5 -15.27 -17.34 -28.78
N GLU A 6 -15.63 -16.79 -27.62
CA GLU A 6 -15.38 -15.39 -27.30
C GLU A 6 -13.89 -15.10 -27.49
N PRO A 7 -13.53 -13.91 -28.02
CA PRO A 7 -12.14 -13.60 -28.31
C PRO A 7 -11.32 -13.63 -27.02
N GLU A 8 -10.17 -14.31 -27.10
CA GLU A 8 -9.15 -14.38 -26.06
C GLU A 8 -8.86 -12.98 -25.50
N THR A 9 -8.74 -12.90 -24.18
CA THR A 9 -8.38 -11.72 -23.40
C THR A 9 -7.39 -10.82 -24.13
N GLU A 10 -7.84 -9.62 -24.50
CA GLU A 10 -6.97 -8.52 -24.92
C GLU A 10 -5.86 -8.41 -23.86
N THR A 11 -4.60 -8.64 -24.24
CA THR A 11 -3.52 -8.60 -23.26
C THR A 11 -3.40 -7.15 -22.81
N ARG A 12 -3.81 -6.81 -21.58
CA ARG A 12 -3.87 -5.45 -20.98
C ARG A 12 -2.61 -4.58 -21.15
N HIS A 13 -1.53 -5.18 -21.63
CA HIS A 13 -0.20 -4.63 -21.74
C HIS A 13 0.43 -4.90 -23.12
N GLU A 14 -0.38 -4.89 -24.18
CA GLU A 14 0.14 -4.96 -25.55
C GLU A 14 1.23 -3.91 -25.78
N GLY A 15 2.35 -4.34 -26.35
CA GLY A 15 3.46 -3.45 -26.70
C GLY A 15 4.45 -3.12 -25.58
N LEU A 16 4.31 -3.67 -24.37
CA LEU A 16 5.36 -3.56 -23.35
C LEU A 16 6.66 -4.25 -23.82
N ILE A 17 7.78 -3.55 -23.70
CA ILE A 17 9.12 -4.06 -24.03
C ILE A 17 10.03 -4.06 -22.80
N GLY A 18 11.04 -4.93 -22.80
CA GLY A 18 12.00 -5.04 -21.71
C GLY A 18 11.49 -5.85 -20.51
N VAL A 19 12.21 -5.76 -19.38
CA VAL A 19 11.93 -6.56 -18.19
C VAL A 19 10.86 -5.89 -17.34
N GLN A 20 9.68 -6.50 -17.24
CA GLN A 20 8.54 -5.99 -16.47
C GLN A 20 8.57 -6.42 -14.99
N ARG A 21 9.76 -6.68 -14.44
CA ARG A 21 9.97 -7.01 -13.03
C ARG A 21 11.15 -6.22 -12.47
N PRO A 22 11.15 -5.89 -11.17
CA PRO A 22 12.29 -5.24 -10.54
C PRO A 22 13.57 -6.08 -10.68
N ARG A 23 14.69 -5.41 -10.96
CA ARG A 23 16.00 -6.07 -11.02
C ARG A 23 16.41 -6.72 -9.70
N ILE A 24 16.02 -6.09 -8.59
CA ILE A 24 16.24 -6.58 -7.24
C ILE A 24 14.89 -6.62 -6.57
N GLU A 25 14.49 -7.81 -6.11
CA GLU A 25 13.25 -8.04 -5.41
C GLU A 25 13.46 -9.09 -4.32
N HIS A 26 12.78 -8.91 -3.20
CA HIS A 26 12.67 -9.92 -2.16
C HIS A 26 11.26 -9.83 -1.58
N PHE A 27 10.53 -10.93 -1.64
CA PHE A 27 9.18 -11.04 -1.10
C PHE A 27 9.10 -12.26 -0.18
N PRO A 28 8.48 -12.13 1.01
CA PRO A 28 8.24 -13.27 1.86
C PRO A 28 7.22 -14.21 1.21
N ALA A 29 7.36 -15.51 1.44
CA ALA A 29 6.33 -16.48 1.06
C ALA A 29 5.02 -16.20 1.83
N TYR A 30 3.89 -16.43 1.18
CA TYR A 30 2.56 -16.28 1.76
C TYR A 30 1.69 -17.49 1.44
N PHE A 31 0.61 -17.67 2.21
CA PHE A 31 -0.37 -18.73 1.98
C PHE A 31 -1.44 -18.30 0.97
N THR A 32 -1.95 -17.09 1.14
CA THR A 32 -2.92 -16.45 0.24
C THR A 32 -2.58 -14.96 0.09
N THR A 33 -3.21 -14.25 -0.82
CA THR A 33 -3.05 -12.79 -0.98
C THR A 33 -4.38 -12.13 -1.28
N LEU A 34 -4.60 -10.95 -0.69
CA LEU A 34 -5.70 -10.05 -1.08
C LEU A 34 -5.30 -9.12 -2.23
N GLY A 35 -4.09 -9.28 -2.76
CA GLY A 35 -3.59 -8.40 -3.79
C GLY A 35 -4.21 -8.63 -5.16
N ASP A 36 -4.75 -9.81 -5.43
CA ASP A 36 -5.55 -10.02 -6.65
C ASP A 36 -6.87 -9.25 -6.59
N ASP A 37 -7.59 -9.31 -5.46
CA ASP A 37 -8.79 -8.48 -5.24
C ASP A 37 -8.47 -6.98 -5.32
N ALA A 38 -7.32 -6.56 -4.79
CA ALA A 38 -6.86 -5.18 -4.89
C ALA A 38 -6.57 -4.75 -6.35
N ILE A 39 -6.00 -5.64 -7.16
CA ILE A 39 -5.73 -5.38 -8.57
C ILE A 39 -7.05 -5.31 -9.34
N ASP A 40 -7.97 -6.24 -9.10
CA ASP A 40 -9.30 -6.24 -9.74
C ASP A 40 -10.10 -4.98 -9.40
N LEU A 41 -10.07 -4.53 -8.14
CA LEU A 41 -10.62 -3.24 -7.72
C LEU A 41 -10.02 -2.10 -8.56
N CYS A 42 -8.70 -2.05 -8.71
CA CYS A 42 -8.05 -0.99 -9.49
C CYS A 42 -8.48 -1.01 -10.96
N ASN A 43 -8.51 -2.19 -11.57
CA ASN A 43 -8.88 -2.36 -12.98
C ASN A 43 -10.34 -2.00 -13.25
N GLN A 44 -11.25 -2.37 -12.34
CA GLN A 44 -12.66 -2.03 -12.46
C GLN A 44 -12.89 -0.52 -12.59
N PHE A 45 -12.03 0.28 -11.96
CA PHE A 45 -12.15 1.73 -11.85
C PHE A 45 -11.08 2.50 -12.63
N GLY A 46 -10.49 1.87 -13.66
CA GLY A 46 -9.60 2.54 -14.61
C GLY A 46 -8.20 2.87 -14.10
N LEU A 47 -7.77 2.28 -12.98
CA LEU A 47 -6.39 2.33 -12.51
C LEU A 47 -5.62 1.09 -12.98
N ASP A 48 -5.30 1.04 -14.27
CA ASP A 48 -4.59 -0.08 -14.88
C ASP A 48 -3.12 -0.16 -14.39
N LEU A 49 -2.81 -1.21 -13.65
CA LEU A 49 -1.47 -1.43 -13.09
C LEU A 49 -0.56 -2.11 -14.12
N LEU A 50 0.66 -1.59 -14.29
CA LEU A 50 1.72 -2.29 -15.02
C LEU A 50 2.08 -3.62 -14.33
N PRO A 51 2.64 -4.62 -15.04
CA PRO A 51 2.91 -5.93 -14.45
C PRO A 51 3.80 -5.91 -13.19
N TRP A 52 4.78 -5.00 -13.13
CA TRP A 52 5.63 -4.86 -11.95
C TRP A 52 4.90 -4.20 -10.76
N GLN A 53 3.89 -3.37 -11.04
CA GLN A 53 3.03 -2.74 -10.02
C GLN A 53 2.06 -3.77 -9.47
N GLU A 54 1.42 -4.58 -10.33
CA GLU A 54 0.61 -5.72 -9.93
C GLU A 54 1.41 -6.69 -9.05
N LEU A 55 2.62 -7.06 -9.49
CA LEU A 55 3.50 -7.91 -8.70
C LEU A 55 3.73 -7.33 -7.30
N LEU A 56 4.05 -6.05 -7.19
CA LEU A 56 4.29 -5.42 -5.90
C LEU A 56 3.03 -5.43 -5.02
N VAL A 57 1.87 -5.03 -5.56
CA VAL A 57 0.59 -5.02 -4.83
C VAL A 57 0.26 -6.42 -4.34
N ARG A 58 0.34 -7.43 -5.23
CA ARG A 58 0.13 -8.84 -4.93
C ARG A 58 1.00 -9.35 -3.79
N GLN A 59 2.30 -9.07 -3.85
CA GLN A 59 3.25 -9.54 -2.85
C GLN A 59 3.10 -8.80 -1.51
N SER A 60 2.77 -7.51 -1.55
CA SER A 60 2.58 -6.70 -0.35
C SER A 60 1.36 -7.11 0.48
N LEU A 61 0.33 -7.67 -0.17
CA LEU A 61 -0.91 -8.14 0.47
C LEU A 61 -0.90 -9.66 0.73
N GLY A 62 0.27 -10.29 0.65
CA GLY A 62 0.46 -11.68 1.03
C GLY A 62 0.20 -11.91 2.52
N GLN A 63 -0.62 -12.91 2.83
CA GLN A 63 -1.10 -13.23 4.17
C GLN A 63 -0.71 -14.64 4.60
N LYS A 64 -0.49 -14.78 5.91
CA LYS A 64 -0.41 -16.06 6.62
C LYS A 64 -1.48 -16.11 7.70
N GLY A 65 -2.09 -17.28 7.85
CA GLY A 65 -3.06 -17.52 8.92
C GLY A 65 -2.32 -17.88 10.21
N SER A 66 -2.73 -17.28 11.33
CA SER A 66 -2.41 -17.76 12.67
C SER A 66 -3.70 -18.20 13.35
N SER A 67 -3.73 -19.41 13.90
CA SER A 67 -4.84 -19.84 14.75
C SER A 67 -4.86 -19.02 16.03
N THR A 68 -5.98 -18.35 16.33
CA THR A 68 -6.15 -17.53 17.53
C THR A 68 -6.95 -18.20 18.65
N GLY A 69 -7.28 -19.49 18.51
CA GLY A 69 -8.02 -20.26 19.52
C GLY A 69 -7.21 -21.43 20.09
N ASP A 70 -7.35 -21.67 21.41
CA ASP A 70 -6.79 -22.82 22.13
C ASP A 70 -7.61 -24.12 21.91
N SER A 71 -8.77 -24.03 21.24
CA SER A 71 -9.71 -25.13 21.01
C SER A 71 -9.67 -25.64 19.57
N GLU A 72 -9.69 -26.96 19.39
CA GLU A 72 -9.83 -27.63 18.07
C GLU A 72 -11.10 -27.19 17.30
N ILE A 73 -12.12 -26.66 17.99
CA ILE A 73 -13.39 -26.22 17.39
C ILE A 73 -13.28 -24.79 16.80
N ASP A 74 -12.43 -23.92 17.37
CA ASP A 74 -12.22 -22.56 16.86
C ASP A 74 -11.49 -22.56 15.51
N LYS A 75 -10.71 -23.62 15.24
CA LYS A 75 -9.95 -23.79 13.99
C LYS A 75 -10.83 -23.93 12.75
N PHE A 76 -12.05 -24.45 12.90
CA PHE A 76 -12.94 -24.76 11.78
C PHE A 76 -14.01 -23.71 11.49
N THR A 77 -14.29 -22.80 12.44
CA THR A 77 -15.51 -21.96 12.37
C THR A 77 -15.23 -20.48 12.13
N SER A 78 -14.11 -19.92 12.62
CA SER A 78 -13.75 -18.50 12.46
C SER A 78 -12.39 -18.10 13.04
N GLY A 79 -11.56 -19.06 13.49
CA GLY A 79 -10.39 -18.80 14.35
C GLY A 79 -9.07 -18.51 13.64
N ILE A 80 -9.07 -18.20 12.34
CA ILE A 80 -7.86 -17.81 11.62
C ILE A 80 -7.75 -16.28 11.60
N THR A 81 -6.74 -15.76 12.28
CA THR A 81 -6.34 -14.36 12.12
C THR A 81 -5.30 -14.27 11.02
N TRP A 82 -5.65 -13.58 9.94
CA TRP A 82 -4.73 -13.28 8.86
C TRP A 82 -3.76 -12.17 9.25
N GLN A 83 -2.47 -12.40 9.02
CA GLN A 83 -1.41 -11.42 9.25
C GLN A 83 -0.62 -11.21 7.97
N TRP A 84 -0.14 -9.98 7.77
CA TRP A 84 0.74 -9.67 6.65
C TRP A 84 2.05 -10.44 6.77
N CYS A 85 2.45 -11.12 5.69
CA CYS A 85 3.79 -11.69 5.60
C CYS A 85 4.85 -10.57 5.49
N ALA A 86 4.50 -9.46 4.84
CA ALA A 86 5.34 -8.26 4.73
C ALA A 86 4.77 -7.14 5.61
N SER A 87 5.20 -7.06 6.88
CA SER A 87 4.85 -5.93 7.76
C SER A 87 5.54 -4.62 7.33
N THR A 88 6.62 -4.71 6.54
CA THR A 88 7.28 -3.56 5.93
C THR A 88 7.55 -3.82 4.45
N CYS A 89 7.13 -2.87 3.60
CA CYS A 89 7.36 -2.86 2.17
C CYS A 89 8.28 -1.68 1.82
N CYS A 90 9.36 -1.90 1.08
CA CYS A 90 10.28 -0.84 0.64
C CYS A 90 10.36 -0.83 -0.88
N LEU A 91 9.83 0.24 -1.50
CA LEU A 91 9.85 0.46 -2.94
C LEU A 91 10.83 1.58 -3.28
N ILE A 92 11.93 1.20 -3.95
CA ILE A 92 12.92 2.12 -4.48
C ILE A 92 12.85 2.08 -6.01
N ALA A 93 12.35 3.16 -6.62
CA ALA A 93 12.23 3.27 -8.06
C ALA A 93 12.58 4.69 -8.53
N PRO A 94 13.12 4.88 -9.74
CA PRO A 94 13.40 6.21 -10.29
C PRO A 94 12.19 7.15 -10.24
N ARG A 95 12.44 8.46 -10.31
CA ARG A 95 11.37 9.45 -10.44
C ARG A 95 10.52 9.14 -11.68
N GLN A 96 9.22 9.43 -11.60
CA GLN A 96 8.26 9.22 -12.69
C GLN A 96 8.10 7.77 -13.17
N ASN A 97 8.66 6.79 -12.46
CA ASN A 97 8.51 5.36 -12.79
C ASN A 97 7.17 4.79 -12.30
N GLY A 98 6.11 5.59 -12.11
CA GLY A 98 4.80 5.09 -11.68
C GLY A 98 4.71 4.52 -10.26
N LYS A 99 5.65 4.81 -9.34
CA LYS A 99 5.61 4.28 -7.97
C LYS A 99 4.36 4.70 -7.17
N ASN A 100 3.82 5.89 -7.44
CA ASN A 100 2.65 6.40 -6.74
C ASN A 100 1.40 5.58 -7.07
N VAL A 101 1.33 4.98 -8.26
CA VAL A 101 0.22 4.11 -8.66
C VAL A 101 0.11 2.89 -7.73
N CYS A 102 1.24 2.28 -7.33
CA CYS A 102 1.23 1.20 -6.33
C CYS A 102 0.70 1.67 -4.97
N VAL A 103 1.02 2.91 -4.59
CA VAL A 103 0.53 3.51 -3.35
C VAL A 103 -0.98 3.72 -3.42
N TYR A 104 -1.51 4.26 -4.53
CA TYR A 104 -2.94 4.44 -4.73
C TYR A 104 -3.67 3.10 -4.72
N ALA A 105 -3.17 2.09 -5.43
CA ALA A 105 -3.75 0.75 -5.41
C ALA A 105 -3.83 0.17 -3.99
N ARG A 106 -2.75 0.29 -3.20
CA ARG A 106 -2.75 -0.17 -1.81
C ARG A 106 -3.68 0.66 -0.92
N GLN A 107 -3.78 1.96 -1.16
CA GLN A 107 -4.68 2.87 -0.43
C GLN A 107 -6.15 2.56 -0.72
N LEU A 108 -6.52 2.32 -1.98
CA LEU A 108 -7.87 1.92 -2.40
C LEU A 108 -8.25 0.59 -1.76
N ALA A 109 -7.38 -0.42 -1.85
CA ALA A 109 -7.60 -1.71 -1.18
C ALA A 109 -7.74 -1.55 0.34
N GLY A 110 -6.92 -0.70 0.96
CA GLY A 110 -7.02 -0.39 2.37
C GLY A 110 -8.35 0.25 2.74
N LEU A 111 -8.82 1.21 1.95
CA LEU A 111 -10.04 1.95 2.23
C LEU A 111 -11.31 1.12 2.00
N TYR A 112 -11.42 0.48 0.83
CA TYR A 112 -12.64 -0.19 0.37
C TYR A 112 -12.71 -1.67 0.77
N LEU A 113 -11.59 -2.42 0.69
CA LEU A 113 -11.60 -3.86 1.00
C LEU A 113 -11.36 -4.13 2.49
N LEU A 114 -10.54 -3.31 3.14
CA LEU A 114 -10.03 -3.60 4.49
C LEU A 114 -10.58 -2.66 5.58
N GLY A 115 -11.21 -1.53 5.21
CA GLY A 115 -11.69 -0.52 6.16
C GLY A 115 -10.57 0.08 7.03
N GLU A 116 -9.35 0.16 6.49
CA GLU A 116 -8.16 0.57 7.21
C GLU A 116 -8.14 2.05 7.57
N ARG A 117 -7.43 2.36 8.65
CA ARG A 117 -7.03 3.71 9.02
C ARG A 117 -5.64 3.97 8.47
N ILE A 118 -5.56 4.72 7.39
CA ILE A 118 -4.35 4.94 6.61
C ILE A 118 -3.78 6.33 6.89
N MET A 119 -2.47 6.39 7.07
CA MET A 119 -1.71 7.63 7.17
C MET A 119 -0.68 7.70 6.06
N HIS A 120 -0.78 8.72 5.22
CA HIS A 120 0.16 9.03 4.14
C HIS A 120 0.98 10.26 4.55
N SER A 121 2.28 10.06 4.70
CA SER A 121 3.25 11.08 5.09
C SER A 121 4.26 11.30 3.97
N ALA A 122 4.33 12.53 3.46
CA ALA A 122 5.36 12.97 2.51
C ALA A 122 6.31 13.95 3.19
N HIS A 123 7.48 14.24 2.60
CA HIS A 123 8.42 15.20 3.20
C HIS A 123 7.78 16.59 3.32
N GLU A 124 7.19 17.07 2.22
CA GLU A 124 6.53 18.37 2.14
C GLU A 124 5.00 18.24 2.09
N PHE A 125 4.30 19.27 2.58
CA PHE A 125 2.83 19.29 2.55
C PHE A 125 2.27 19.31 1.12
N ASP A 126 2.93 20.02 0.21
CA ASP A 126 2.49 20.10 -1.18
C ASP A 126 2.54 18.73 -1.87
N THR A 127 3.56 17.91 -1.59
CA THR A 127 3.64 16.52 -2.07
C THR A 127 2.46 15.68 -1.55
N ALA A 128 2.13 15.80 -0.26
CA ALA A 128 0.98 15.11 0.33
C ALA A 128 -0.36 15.60 -0.25
N LYS A 129 -0.46 16.90 -0.54
CA LYS A 129 -1.64 17.52 -1.16
C LYS A 129 -1.84 17.07 -2.60
N ASP A 130 -0.77 16.98 -3.38
CA ASP A 130 -0.82 16.44 -4.72
C ASP A 130 -1.25 14.97 -4.69
N ALA A 131 -0.66 14.14 -3.81
CA ALA A 131 -1.06 12.74 -3.66
C ALA A 131 -2.54 12.58 -3.28
N HIS A 132 -3.06 13.44 -2.40
CA HIS A 132 -4.49 13.49 -2.10
C HIS A 132 -5.33 13.86 -3.33
N ARG A 133 -4.95 14.92 -4.05
CA ARG A 133 -5.67 15.38 -5.25
C ARG A 133 -5.77 14.26 -6.28
N GLU A 134 -4.67 13.60 -6.59
CA GLU A 134 -4.64 12.48 -7.54
C GLU A 134 -5.54 11.33 -7.09
N LEU A 135 -5.46 10.90 -5.81
CA LEU A 135 -6.33 9.84 -5.31
C LEU A 135 -7.81 10.24 -5.37
N THR A 136 -8.16 11.45 -4.97
CA THR A 136 -9.56 11.90 -5.04
C THR A 136 -10.05 12.06 -6.47
N ALA A 137 -9.18 12.36 -7.43
CA ALA A 137 -9.53 12.39 -8.84
C ALA A 137 -9.78 10.99 -9.39
N ILE A 138 -9.03 9.97 -8.94
CA ILE A 138 -9.32 8.57 -9.24
C ILE A 138 -10.67 8.16 -8.67
N ILE A 139 -10.94 8.48 -7.39
CA ILE A 139 -12.21 8.15 -6.73
C ILE A 139 -13.40 8.85 -7.43
N ALA A 140 -13.30 10.15 -7.69
CA ALA A 140 -14.36 10.90 -8.37
C ALA A 140 -14.48 10.57 -9.88
N GLY A 141 -13.57 9.76 -10.42
CA GLY A 141 -13.67 9.23 -11.78
C GLY A 141 -14.73 8.15 -11.91
N ASP A 142 -15.22 7.61 -10.80
CA ASP A 142 -16.22 6.55 -10.73
C ASP A 142 -17.27 6.83 -9.64
N GLU A 143 -18.55 6.78 -10.02
CA GLU A 143 -19.66 7.12 -9.13
C GLU A 143 -19.82 6.11 -7.98
N ASP A 144 -19.57 4.82 -8.22
CA ASP A 144 -19.71 3.78 -7.20
C ASP A 144 -18.67 3.98 -6.08
N LEU A 145 -17.43 4.30 -6.44
CA LEU A 145 -16.39 4.64 -5.46
C LEU A 145 -16.69 5.94 -4.70
N GLU A 146 -17.11 6.99 -5.40
CA GLU A 146 -17.43 8.27 -4.78
C GLU A 146 -18.62 8.16 -3.82
N ASP A 147 -19.62 7.33 -4.15
CA ASP A 147 -20.79 7.06 -3.32
C ASP A 147 -20.48 6.24 -2.06
N GLU A 148 -19.35 5.57 -1.98
CA GLU A 148 -18.89 4.92 -0.75
C GLU A 148 -18.13 5.89 0.18
N CYS A 149 -17.85 7.12 -0.25
CA CYS A 149 -17.06 8.12 0.49
C CYS A 149 -17.87 9.25 1.14
N LYS A 150 -17.51 9.70 2.34
CA LYS A 150 -18.09 10.90 2.94
C LYS A 150 -17.67 12.14 2.15
N LEU A 151 -18.67 12.84 1.61
CA LEU A 151 -18.48 14.06 0.82
C LEU A 151 -18.88 15.33 1.60
N PRO A 152 -18.23 16.47 1.32
CA PRO A 152 -17.04 16.60 0.49
C PRO A 152 -15.80 16.02 1.20
N HIS A 153 -14.84 15.52 0.42
CA HIS A 153 -13.52 15.17 0.95
C HIS A 153 -12.87 16.38 1.65
N LYS A 154 -12.07 16.13 2.68
CA LYS A 154 -11.44 17.19 3.45
C LYS A 154 -10.18 17.67 2.72
N ILE A 155 -10.11 18.97 2.43
CA ILE A 155 -9.02 19.61 1.67
C ILE A 155 -8.32 20.75 2.43
N GLY A 156 -8.57 20.87 3.74
CA GLY A 156 -8.04 21.95 4.55
C GLY A 156 -6.61 21.69 5.00
N ALA A 157 -5.84 22.76 5.28
CA ALA A 157 -4.49 22.63 5.86
C ALA A 157 -4.49 21.93 7.22
N ALA A 158 -5.60 22.00 7.97
CA ALA A 158 -5.77 21.30 9.23
C ALA A 158 -6.19 19.83 9.06
N GLU A 159 -6.88 19.50 7.97
CA GLU A 159 -7.38 18.16 7.70
C GLU A 159 -7.49 17.92 6.18
N LEU A 160 -6.61 17.04 5.69
CA LEU A 160 -6.58 16.55 4.32
C LEU A 160 -6.89 15.04 4.36
N SER A 161 -8.09 14.63 3.96
CA SER A 161 -8.54 13.24 4.14
C SER A 161 -9.72 12.79 3.26
N VAL A 162 -9.75 11.47 3.03
CA VAL A 162 -10.84 10.70 2.44
C VAL A 162 -11.36 9.74 3.52
N VAL A 163 -12.68 9.57 3.64
CA VAL A 163 -13.31 8.73 4.68
C VAL A 163 -14.40 7.87 4.05
N HIS A 164 -14.35 6.56 4.28
CA HIS A 164 -15.40 5.63 3.87
C HIS A 164 -16.67 5.81 4.71
N LYS A 165 -17.85 5.81 4.09
CA LYS A 165 -19.15 6.04 4.76
C LYS A 165 -19.44 4.96 5.79
N GLU A 166 -19.38 3.69 5.36
CA GLU A 166 -19.79 2.54 6.17
C GLU A 166 -18.72 2.06 7.16
N SER A 167 -17.53 1.67 6.66
CA SER A 167 -16.46 1.13 7.52
C SER A 167 -15.88 2.16 8.48
N GLY A 168 -15.99 3.46 8.14
CA GLY A 168 -15.31 4.54 8.86
C GLY A 168 -13.78 4.52 8.71
N GLY A 169 -13.25 3.66 7.84
CA GLY A 169 -11.87 3.70 7.38
C GLY A 169 -11.56 5.04 6.72
N PHE A 170 -10.29 5.44 6.71
CA PHE A 170 -9.90 6.73 6.17
C PHE A 170 -8.49 6.72 5.63
N ILE A 171 -8.20 7.70 4.78
CA ILE A 171 -6.86 8.04 4.34
C ILE A 171 -6.61 9.48 4.74
N HIS A 172 -5.51 9.72 5.44
CA HIS A 172 -5.11 11.06 5.82
C HIS A 172 -3.73 11.40 5.35
N TYR A 173 -3.60 12.59 4.79
CA TYR A 173 -2.39 13.09 4.18
C TYR A 173 -1.79 14.17 5.06
N VAL A 174 -0.49 14.05 5.34
CA VAL A 174 0.24 14.96 6.20
C VAL A 174 1.64 15.21 5.65
N ALA A 175 2.18 16.39 5.96
CA ALA A 175 3.62 16.61 5.89
C ALA A 175 4.32 15.92 7.06
N ARG A 176 5.56 15.49 6.82
CA ARG A 176 6.38 14.83 7.83
C ARG A 176 6.77 15.82 8.92
N GLY A 177 6.43 15.52 10.17
CA GLY A 177 6.78 16.38 11.29
C GLY A 177 6.10 16.05 12.61
N LYS A 178 6.52 16.73 13.68
CA LYS A 178 6.11 16.44 15.07
C LYS A 178 4.61 16.62 15.33
N ASN A 179 3.92 17.45 14.54
CA ASN A 179 2.50 17.76 14.72
C ASN A 179 1.54 16.89 13.88
N ALA A 180 2.06 15.96 13.08
CA ALA A 180 1.25 15.06 12.25
C ALA A 180 0.37 14.07 13.06
N LYS A 181 0.53 14.05 14.39
CA LYS A 181 0.01 13.01 15.30
C LYS A 181 -1.30 13.35 16.02
N ARG A 182 -1.84 14.56 15.87
CA ARG A 182 -2.95 15.01 16.74
C ARG A 182 -4.18 14.11 16.57
N GLY A 183 -4.56 13.43 17.67
CA GLY A 183 -5.86 12.74 17.82
C GLY A 183 -5.98 11.34 17.24
N ARG A 184 -4.89 10.73 16.74
CA ARG A 184 -4.96 9.42 16.05
C ARG A 184 -4.35 8.32 16.89
N THR A 185 -5.18 7.35 17.29
CA THR A 185 -4.81 6.29 18.23
C THR A 185 -4.58 4.92 17.56
N ARG A 186 -4.96 4.77 16.28
CA ARG A 186 -4.77 3.53 15.51
C ARG A 186 -4.55 3.85 14.03
N VAL A 187 -3.40 3.44 13.50
CA VAL A 187 -3.05 3.45 12.08
C VAL A 187 -2.73 2.02 11.66
N ASP A 188 -3.48 1.51 10.69
CA ASP A 188 -3.33 0.14 10.17
C ASP A 188 -2.31 0.10 9.02
N LEU A 189 -2.32 1.13 8.16
CA LEU A 189 -1.34 1.30 7.09
C LEU A 189 -0.63 2.66 7.21
N MET A 190 0.70 2.63 7.22
CA MET A 190 1.55 3.82 7.13
C MET A 190 2.22 3.87 5.75
N ILE A 191 1.97 4.92 4.98
CA ILE A 191 2.69 5.23 3.76
C ILE A 191 3.69 6.35 4.06
N LEU A 192 4.98 6.09 3.85
CA LEU A 192 6.07 7.04 3.96
C LEU A 192 6.62 7.32 2.56
N ASP A 193 6.03 8.30 1.89
CA ASP A 193 6.50 8.78 0.57
C ASP A 193 7.71 9.70 0.75
N GLU A 194 8.64 9.68 -0.19
CA GLU A 194 9.96 10.31 -0.08
C GLU A 194 10.73 9.79 1.12
N ALA A 195 10.84 8.46 1.22
CA ALA A 195 11.55 7.79 2.30
C ALA A 195 13.05 8.12 2.35
N PHE A 196 13.65 8.67 1.27
CA PHE A 196 15.01 9.19 1.28
C PHE A 196 15.25 10.27 2.34
N ALA A 197 14.20 10.99 2.76
CA ALA A 197 14.28 12.05 3.76
C ALA A 197 13.83 11.60 5.16
N LEU A 198 13.81 10.29 5.44
CA LEU A 198 13.51 9.77 6.77
C LEU A 198 14.76 9.77 7.62
N ASP A 199 14.64 10.29 8.84
CA ASP A 199 15.61 10.09 9.91
C ASP A 199 15.10 9.08 10.96
N ASN A 200 15.98 8.68 11.88
CA ASN A 200 15.65 7.69 12.91
C ASN A 200 14.65 8.22 13.94
N ASP A 201 14.66 9.53 14.22
CA ASP A 201 13.74 10.15 15.18
C ASP A 201 12.32 10.16 14.63
N MET A 202 12.16 10.48 13.34
CA MET A 202 10.92 10.40 12.59
C MET A 202 10.37 8.97 12.62
N MET A 203 11.20 7.96 12.33
CA MET A 203 10.80 6.55 12.42
C MET A 203 10.36 6.16 13.83
N GLY A 204 11.13 6.53 14.86
CA GLY A 204 10.76 6.29 16.26
C GLY A 204 9.46 6.97 16.66
N SER A 205 9.16 8.11 16.03
CA SER A 205 7.93 8.86 16.26
C SER A 205 6.68 8.16 15.70
N LEU A 206 6.82 7.30 14.69
CA LEU A 206 5.69 6.64 14.01
C LEU A 206 5.24 5.37 14.73
N SER A 207 6.15 4.67 15.41
CA SER A 207 5.88 3.40 16.11
C SER A 207 4.63 3.44 17.01
N PRO A 208 4.41 4.47 17.86
CA PRO A 208 3.22 4.53 18.71
C PRO A 208 1.89 4.56 17.95
N LEU A 209 1.86 5.03 16.70
CA LEU A 209 0.63 5.13 15.91
C LEU A 209 0.12 3.76 15.44
N GLN A 210 1.03 2.79 15.28
CA GLN A 210 0.72 1.45 14.80
C GLN A 210 0.54 0.42 15.93
N GLN A 211 0.92 0.74 17.18
CA GLN A 211 0.83 -0.20 18.31
C GLN A 211 -0.58 -0.72 18.58
N ALA A 212 -1.61 0.08 18.31
CA ALA A 212 -3.00 -0.32 18.51
C ALA A 212 -3.59 -1.08 17.31
N SER A 213 -2.86 -1.21 16.20
CA SER A 213 -3.30 -2.01 15.06
C SER A 213 -2.97 -3.48 15.30
N LYS A 214 -3.91 -4.37 14.94
CA LYS A 214 -3.73 -5.83 15.07
C LYS A 214 -2.84 -6.41 13.97
N ASN A 215 -2.72 -5.71 12.84
CA ASN A 215 -1.98 -6.17 11.67
C ASN A 215 -1.38 -4.96 10.92
N PRO A 216 -0.46 -4.20 11.54
CA PRO A 216 0.08 -2.99 10.94
C PRO A 216 0.98 -3.30 9.73
N GLN A 217 0.92 -2.43 8.73
CA GLN A 217 1.84 -2.44 7.59
C GLN A 217 2.46 -1.06 7.36
N THR A 218 3.74 -1.03 7.03
CA THR A 218 4.47 0.21 6.69
C THR A 218 5.06 0.11 5.30
N TRP A 219 4.77 1.09 4.46
CA TRP A 219 5.37 1.25 3.14
C TRP A 219 6.33 2.42 3.14
N LEU A 220 7.54 2.18 2.66
CA LEU A 220 8.52 3.20 2.34
C LEU A 220 8.60 3.30 0.82
N THR A 221 8.22 4.43 0.25
CA THR A 221 8.30 4.64 -1.20
C THR A 221 9.21 5.81 -1.49
N THR A 222 10.12 5.65 -2.45
CA THR A 222 11.19 6.63 -2.65
C THR A 222 11.86 6.51 -4.00
N SER A 223 12.46 7.61 -4.43
CA SER A 223 13.55 7.58 -5.42
C SER A 223 14.87 7.18 -4.78
N ALA A 224 15.94 7.18 -5.58
CA ALA A 224 17.29 7.07 -5.07
C ALA A 224 17.53 8.10 -3.93
N GLY A 225 18.15 7.63 -2.85
CA GLY A 225 18.55 8.46 -1.73
C GLY A 225 19.86 9.19 -1.96
N THR A 226 20.22 10.05 -1.01
CA THR A 226 21.51 10.75 -0.93
C THR A 226 22.38 10.11 0.15
N ASP A 227 23.54 10.71 0.42
CA ASP A 227 24.43 10.24 1.48
C ASP A 227 23.81 10.36 2.88
N ASP A 228 22.83 11.24 3.07
CA ASP A 228 22.17 11.44 4.36
C ASP A 228 20.94 10.54 4.56
N SER A 229 20.60 9.69 3.59
CA SER A 229 19.43 8.81 3.63
C SER A 229 19.66 7.54 4.46
N ASP A 230 20.08 7.67 5.72
CA ASP A 230 20.51 6.55 6.58
C ASP A 230 19.46 5.45 6.73
N VAL A 231 18.19 5.84 6.98
CA VAL A 231 17.08 4.88 7.11
C VAL A 231 16.93 4.08 5.82
N LEU A 232 16.98 4.75 4.67
CA LEU A 232 16.84 4.12 3.36
C LEU A 232 18.01 3.19 3.04
N LYS A 233 19.25 3.60 3.34
CA LYS A 233 20.46 2.78 3.16
C LYS A 233 20.34 1.46 3.90
N ARG A 234 19.98 1.52 5.19
CA ARG A 234 19.76 0.32 6.03
C ARG A 234 18.66 -0.59 5.47
N MET A 235 17.53 -0.02 5.05
CA MET A 235 16.43 -0.81 4.47
C MET A 235 16.83 -1.49 3.15
N ARG A 236 17.59 -0.79 2.30
CA ARG A 236 18.11 -1.33 1.05
C ARG A 236 19.11 -2.45 1.29
N GLU A 237 20.07 -2.26 2.19
CA GLU A 237 21.06 -3.28 2.56
C GLU A 237 20.41 -4.54 3.12
N TYR A 238 19.42 -4.36 3.99
CA TYR A 238 18.62 -5.46 4.53
C TYR A 238 17.90 -6.23 3.41
N GLY A 239 17.19 -5.53 2.52
CA GLY A 239 16.51 -6.15 1.38
C GLY A 239 17.47 -6.88 0.42
N MET A 240 18.64 -6.30 0.14
CA MET A 240 19.67 -6.94 -0.68
C MET A 240 20.25 -8.20 -0.03
N THR A 241 20.44 -8.18 1.29
CA THR A 241 20.91 -9.35 2.04
C THR A 241 19.92 -10.49 1.94
N LEU A 242 18.63 -10.20 2.14
CA LEU A 242 17.57 -11.19 2.02
C LEU A 242 17.40 -11.73 0.58
N ALA A 243 17.54 -10.87 -0.43
CA ALA A 243 17.54 -11.29 -1.84
C ALA A 243 18.71 -12.25 -2.14
N GLY A 244 19.92 -11.94 -1.66
CA GLY A 244 21.09 -12.79 -1.87
C GLY A 244 21.00 -14.15 -1.15
N LEU A 245 20.32 -14.22 0.00
CA LEU A 245 20.06 -15.49 0.69
C LEU A 245 19.12 -16.42 -0.10
N ARG A 246 18.17 -15.87 -0.85
CA ARG A 246 17.29 -16.63 -1.73
C ARG A 246 18.05 -17.25 -2.90
N ASP A 247 18.96 -16.51 -3.52
CA ASP A 247 19.74 -16.99 -4.67
C ASP A 247 20.74 -18.11 -4.29
N ALA A 248 21.05 -18.25 -2.99
CA ALA A 248 21.96 -19.25 -2.46
C ALA A 248 21.27 -20.54 -1.96
N ALA A 249 19.93 -20.57 -1.90
CA ALA A 249 19.11 -21.69 -1.42
C ALA A 249 18.51 -22.49 -2.58
#